data_AF-A0A971KDM9-F1
#
_entry.id   AF-A0A971KDM9-F1
#
_cell.length_a   1.000
_cell.length_b   1.000
_cell.length_c   1.000
_cell.angle_alpha   90.00
_cell.angle_beta   90.00
_cell.angle_gamma   90.00
#
_symmetry.space_group_name_H-M   'P 1'
#
loop_
_entity.id
_entity.type
_entity.pdbx_description
1 polymer ?
#
loop_
_entity_poly.entity_id
_entity_poly.type
_entity_poly.pdbx_seq_one_letter_code
_entity_poly.pdbx_strand_id
1 'polypeptide(L)'
;LRNWEGIVKRYDEDYIGCSAEGHVSHILSARLSSRPLGWSIEGADQMARLRVYKTNGGDIYRLMKNKKSESKKEARIIELDKRVVKGKLKASFHGNLDNIPAINSGKRTWEKQIFKSVRGI
;
A
#
# COMPACT_ATOMS: atom_id res chain seq x y z
N LEU A 1 -30.05 30.93 8.03
CA LEU A 1 -29.46 32.24 8.36
C LEU A 1 -28.68 32.18 9.68
N ARG A 2 -27.55 31.48 9.75
CA ARG A 2 -26.78 31.29 11.02
C ARG A 2 -25.28 31.60 10.92
N ASN A 3 -24.81 32.18 9.82
CA ASN A 3 -23.37 32.37 9.57
C ASN A 3 -22.96 33.86 9.57
N TRP A 4 -23.75 34.74 10.19
CA TRP A 4 -23.54 36.20 10.15
C TRP A 4 -22.19 36.62 10.74
N GLU A 5 -21.76 36.01 11.85
CA GLU A 5 -20.44 36.27 12.45
C GLU A 5 -19.28 36.01 11.49
N GLY A 6 -19.37 34.96 10.65
CA GLY A 6 -18.36 34.67 9.63
C GLY A 6 -18.43 35.61 8.43
N ILE A 7 -19.62 36.13 8.10
CA ILE A 7 -19.81 37.11 7.02
C ILE A 7 -19.22 38.46 7.42
N VAL A 8 -19.44 38.90 8.67
CA VAL A 8 -18.91 40.18 9.20
C VAL A 8 -17.39 40.21 9.18
N LYS A 9 -16.73 39.11 9.55
CA LYS A 9 -15.26 38.98 9.52
C LYS A 9 -14.63 39.15 8.13
N ARG A 10 -15.40 39.04 7.03
CA ARG A 10 -14.89 39.29 5.67
C ARG A 10 -14.73 40.77 5.31
N TYR A 11 -15.34 41.66 6.10
CA TYR A 11 -15.23 43.10 5.91
C TYR A 11 -14.09 43.72 6.73
N ASP A 12 -13.32 42.90 7.45
CA ASP A 12 -12.14 43.33 8.19
C ASP A 12 -10.98 43.65 7.23
N GLU A 13 -10.22 44.71 7.49
CA GLU A 13 -9.12 45.16 6.60
C GLU A 13 -7.97 44.13 6.57
N ASP A 14 -7.81 43.36 7.64
CA ASP A 14 -6.83 42.27 7.74
C ASP A 14 -7.31 40.96 7.10
N TYR A 15 -8.53 40.92 6.53
CA TYR A 15 -9.07 39.71 5.93
C TYR A 15 -8.46 39.43 4.55
N ILE A 16 -7.53 38.49 4.51
CA ILE A 16 -7.00 37.94 3.25
C ILE A 16 -8.04 36.98 2.67
N GLY A 17 -8.85 37.48 1.75
CA GLY A 17 -9.81 36.67 1.01
C GLY A 17 -9.11 35.56 0.21
N CYS A 18 -9.40 34.30 0.54
CA CYS A 18 -8.89 33.15 -0.20
C CYS A 18 -10.06 32.36 -0.80
N SER A 19 -10.03 32.13 -2.12
CA SER A 19 -10.99 31.24 -2.79
C SER A 19 -10.69 29.75 -2.55
N ALA A 20 -10.15 29.39 -1.39
CA ALA A 20 -9.68 28.04 -1.07
C ALA A 20 -10.77 26.99 -1.31
N GLU A 21 -11.98 27.24 -0.81
CA GLU A 21 -13.11 26.32 -0.97
C GLU A 21 -13.49 26.12 -2.45
N GLY A 22 -13.56 27.21 -3.21
CA GLY A 22 -13.88 27.18 -4.64
C GLY A 22 -12.79 26.47 -5.45
N HIS A 23 -11.53 26.75 -5.15
CA HIS A 23 -10.38 26.16 -5.83
C HIS A 23 -10.30 24.65 -5.58
N VAL A 24 -10.44 24.22 -4.33
CA VAL A 24 -10.46 22.79 -3.95
C VAL A 24 -11.66 22.07 -4.57
N SER A 25 -12.85 22.68 -4.51
CA SER A 25 -14.06 22.11 -5.11
C SER A 25 -13.90 21.95 -6.62
N HIS A 26 -13.31 22.93 -7.30
CA HIS A 26 -13.07 22.86 -8.74
C HIS A 26 -12.14 21.70 -9.11
N ILE A 27 -11.02 21.56 -8.38
CA ILE A 27 -10.04 20.49 -8.62
C ILE A 27 -10.67 19.10 -8.45
N LEU A 28 -11.44 18.90 -7.38
CA LEU A 28 -12.02 17.59 -7.04
C LEU A 28 -13.23 17.26 -7.93
N SER A 29 -14.13 18.23 -8.14
CA SER A 29 -15.37 18.04 -8.90
C SER A 29 -15.12 17.70 -10.36
N ALA A 30 -14.00 18.17 -10.93
CA ALA A 30 -13.58 17.88 -12.30
C ALA A 30 -13.46 16.37 -12.61
N ARG A 31 -13.33 15.50 -11.60
CA ARG A 31 -13.32 14.03 -11.79
C ARG A 31 -14.33 13.30 -10.92
N LEU A 32 -14.54 13.73 -9.69
CA LEU A 32 -15.37 13.00 -8.73
C LEU A 32 -16.87 13.28 -8.93
N SER A 33 -17.23 14.44 -9.48
CA SER A 33 -18.63 14.86 -9.65
C SER A 33 -19.04 14.93 -11.13
N SER A 34 -18.18 15.44 -12.01
CA SER A 34 -18.52 15.66 -13.43
C SER A 34 -18.70 14.36 -14.25
N ARG A 35 -18.04 13.28 -13.83
CA ARG A 35 -18.06 11.97 -14.50
C ARG A 35 -18.16 10.87 -13.43
N PRO A 36 -19.35 10.71 -12.82
CA PRO A 36 -19.50 9.76 -11.73
C PRO A 36 -19.18 8.36 -12.24
N LEU A 37 -18.14 7.78 -11.65
CA LEU A 37 -17.83 6.36 -11.77
C LEU A 37 -18.20 5.74 -10.42
N GLY A 38 -18.52 4.44 -10.42
CA GLY A 38 -18.66 3.69 -9.17
C GLY A 38 -17.30 3.58 -8.48
N TRP A 39 -16.96 4.58 -7.66
CA TRP A 39 -15.77 4.54 -6.82
C TRP A 39 -16.10 3.84 -5.52
N SER A 40 -15.22 2.95 -5.05
CA SER A 40 -15.20 2.61 -3.63
C SER A 40 -14.77 3.83 -2.81
N ILE A 41 -15.08 3.86 -1.52
CA ILE A 41 -14.67 4.95 -0.61
C ILE A 41 -13.14 5.14 -0.67
N GLU A 42 -12.39 4.04 -0.65
CA GLU A 42 -10.92 4.05 -0.75
C GLU A 42 -10.44 4.55 -2.12
N GLY A 43 -11.11 4.14 -3.21
CA GLY A 43 -10.77 4.58 -4.56
C GLY A 43 -11.00 6.08 -4.76
N ALA A 44 -12.08 6.61 -4.18
CA ALA A 44 -12.39 8.04 -4.20
C ALA A 44 -11.31 8.84 -3.43
N ASP A 45 -10.91 8.38 -2.23
CA ASP A 45 -9.85 9.02 -1.44
C ASP A 45 -8.50 9.02 -2.19
N GLN A 46 -8.10 7.87 -2.74
CA GLN A 46 -6.86 7.77 -3.52
C GLN A 46 -6.88 8.70 -4.75
N MET A 47 -8.01 8.78 -5.45
CA MET A 47 -8.16 9.66 -6.60
C MET A 47 -8.07 11.15 -6.20
N ALA A 48 -8.70 11.54 -5.08
CA ALA A 48 -8.61 12.89 -4.54
C ALA A 48 -7.16 13.26 -4.21
N ARG A 49 -6.42 12.38 -3.53
CA ARG A 49 -5.00 12.60 -3.19
C ARG A 49 -4.12 12.74 -4.43
N LEU A 50 -4.33 11.89 -5.45
CA LEU A 50 -3.58 11.98 -6.72
C LEU A 50 -3.85 13.30 -7.46
N ARG A 51 -5.08 13.81 -7.40
CA ARG A 51 -5.43 15.11 -7.98
C ARG A 51 -4.70 16.25 -7.29
N VAL A 52 -4.73 16.28 -5.95
CA VAL A 52 -4.00 17.27 -5.14
C VAL A 52 -2.50 17.20 -5.40
N TYR A 53 -1.93 15.99 -5.46
CA TYR A 53 -0.52 15.79 -5.75
C TYR A 53 -0.13 16.37 -7.11
N LYS A 54 -0.97 16.15 -8.14
CA LYS A 54 -0.74 16.69 -9.49
C LYS A 54 -0.84 18.21 -9.52
N THR A 55 -1.84 18.81 -8.85
CA THR A 55 -1.99 20.28 -8.80
C THR A 55 -0.83 20.95 -8.05
N ASN A 56 -0.23 20.24 -7.10
CA ASN A 56 0.97 20.69 -6.39
C ASN A 56 2.28 20.46 -7.18
N GLY A 57 2.21 20.13 -8.48
CA GLY A 57 3.38 19.92 -9.35
C GLY A 57 4.01 18.53 -9.24
N GLY A 58 3.36 17.59 -8.55
CA GLY A 58 3.82 16.22 -8.42
C GLY A 58 3.71 15.41 -9.72
N ASP A 59 4.76 14.64 -10.04
CA ASP A 59 4.77 13.70 -11.16
C ASP A 59 4.22 12.33 -10.72
N ILE A 60 2.99 12.03 -11.14
CA ILE A 60 2.30 10.77 -10.85
C ILE A 60 3.06 9.56 -11.42
N TYR A 61 3.66 9.68 -12.61
CA TYR A 61 4.38 8.57 -13.24
C TYR A 61 5.61 8.20 -12.44
N ARG A 62 6.37 9.21 -11.98
CA ARG A 62 7.52 9.00 -11.10
C ARG A 62 7.10 8.38 -9.77
N LEU A 63 6.02 8.85 -9.16
CA LEU A 63 5.46 8.28 -7.93
C LEU A 63 5.13 6.79 -8.10
N MET A 64 4.42 6.43 -9.17
CA MET A 64 4.07 5.03 -9.45
C MET A 64 5.28 4.17 -9.75
N LYS A 65 6.26 4.69 -10.51
CA LYS A 65 7.51 3.98 -10.82
C LYS A 65 8.28 3.66 -9.54
N ASN A 66 8.41 4.63 -8.64
CA ASN A 66 9.08 4.45 -7.36
C ASN A 66 8.36 3.42 -6.49
N LYS A 67 7.03 3.52 -6.36
CA LYS A 67 6.24 2.53 -5.60
C LYS A 67 6.42 1.11 -6.13
N LYS A 68 6.50 0.95 -7.46
CA LYS A 68 6.76 -0.34 -8.11
C LYS A 68 8.19 -0.84 -7.90
N SER A 69 9.18 0.04 -7.84
CA SER A 69 10.55 -0.39 -7.53
C SER A 69 10.70 -0.81 -6.08
N GLU A 70 10.06 -0.11 -5.14
CA GLU A 70 10.08 -0.47 -3.71
C GLU A 70 9.42 -1.83 -3.48
N SER A 71 8.23 -2.07 -4.05
CA SER A 71 7.57 -3.38 -3.90
C SER A 71 8.39 -4.54 -4.47
N LYS A 72 9.13 -4.31 -5.56
CA LYS A 72 10.08 -5.30 -6.10
C LYS A 72 11.26 -5.56 -5.16
N LYS A 73 11.80 -4.51 -4.53
CA LYS A 73 12.88 -4.65 -3.54
C LYS A 73 12.40 -5.43 -2.32
N GLU A 74 11.23 -5.09 -1.79
CA GLU A 74 10.60 -5.79 -0.66
C GLU A 74 10.38 -7.27 -0.98
N ALA A 75 9.81 -7.58 -2.14
CA ALA A 75 9.62 -8.96 -2.58
C ALA A 75 10.96 -9.72 -2.67
N ARG A 76 12.00 -9.07 -3.19
CA ARG A 76 13.35 -9.65 -3.27
C ARG A 76 13.98 -9.88 -1.90
N ILE A 77 13.79 -8.96 -0.95
CA ILE A 77 14.26 -9.12 0.43
C ILE A 77 13.60 -10.33 1.08
N ILE A 78 12.28 -10.47 0.93
CA ILE A 78 11.53 -11.62 1.46
C ILE A 78 12.04 -12.93 0.84
N GLU A 79 12.36 -12.94 -0.46
CA GLU A 79 12.90 -14.13 -1.12
C GLU A 79 14.30 -14.50 -0.60
N LEU A 80 15.16 -13.49 -0.43
CA LEU A 80 16.51 -13.69 0.11
C LEU A 80 16.47 -14.18 1.56
N ASP A 81 15.59 -13.62 2.39
CA ASP A 81 15.43 -14.04 3.78
C ASP A 81 14.96 -15.51 3.87
N LYS A 82 13.97 -15.90 3.07
CA LYS A 82 13.55 -17.30 2.92
C LYS A 82 14.71 -18.21 2.54
N ARG A 83 15.59 -17.76 1.64
CA ARG A 83 16.78 -18.52 1.21
C ARG A 83 17.81 -18.67 2.33
N VAL A 84 18.07 -17.61 3.10
CA VAL A 84 18.97 -17.63 4.26
C VAL A 84 18.44 -18.57 5.34
N VAL A 85 17.15 -18.47 5.69
CA VAL A 85 16.49 -19.35 6.65
C VAL A 85 16.57 -20.81 6.20
N LYS A 86 16.27 -21.10 4.93
CA LYS A 86 16.40 -22.46 4.36
C LYS A 86 17.84 -22.98 4.45
N GLY A 87 18.83 -22.14 4.15
CA GLY A 87 20.25 -22.49 4.25
C GLY A 87 20.67 -22.82 5.69
N LYS A 88 20.27 -21.99 6.66
CA LYS A 88 20.53 -22.22 8.09
C LYS A 88 19.85 -23.49 8.60
N LEU A 89 18.59 -23.72 8.23
CA LEU A 89 17.87 -24.95 8.57
C LEU A 89 18.65 -26.15 8.03
N LYS A 90 18.97 -26.18 6.74
CA LYS A 90 19.73 -27.30 6.14
C LYS A 90 21.08 -27.54 6.83
N ALA A 91 21.81 -26.48 7.19
CA ALA A 91 23.08 -26.60 7.92
C ALA A 91 22.91 -27.11 9.36
N SER A 92 21.81 -26.75 10.03
CA SER A 92 21.51 -27.22 11.40
C SER A 92 21.09 -28.69 11.43
N PHE A 93 20.57 -29.25 10.34
CA PHE A 93 20.21 -30.68 10.27
C PHE A 93 21.43 -31.55 9.97
N HIS A 94 21.90 -32.30 10.97
CA HIS A 94 23.09 -33.15 10.89
C HIS A 94 22.76 -34.61 10.51
N GLY A 95 21.75 -34.86 9.66
CA GLY A 95 21.32 -36.22 9.30
C GLY A 95 20.51 -36.32 8.00
N ASN A 96 20.35 -37.55 7.50
CA ASN A 96 19.52 -37.84 6.32
C ASN A 96 18.04 -37.69 6.66
N LEU A 97 17.40 -36.66 6.12
CA LEU A 97 15.96 -36.40 6.28
C LEU A 97 15.08 -37.57 5.77
N ASP A 98 15.62 -38.44 4.91
CA ASP A 98 14.92 -39.58 4.34
C ASP A 98 14.50 -40.66 5.35
N ASN A 99 15.13 -40.70 6.52
CA ASN A 99 14.85 -41.70 7.56
C ASN A 99 13.87 -41.22 8.64
N ILE A 100 13.28 -40.03 8.52
CA ILE A 100 12.32 -39.52 9.50
C ILE A 100 10.93 -40.13 9.23
N PRO A 101 10.35 -40.94 10.15
CA PRO A 101 9.06 -41.60 9.93
C PRO A 101 7.91 -40.62 9.67
N ALA A 102 7.96 -39.42 10.27
CA ALA A 102 6.97 -38.38 10.07
C ALA A 102 6.88 -37.91 8.60
N ILE A 103 8.00 -37.91 7.85
CA ILE A 103 8.03 -37.53 6.42
C ILE A 103 7.46 -38.65 5.55
N ASN A 104 7.85 -39.90 5.82
CA ASN A 104 7.45 -41.09 5.06
C ASN A 104 6.02 -41.55 5.40
N SER A 105 5.45 -41.07 6.51
CA SER A 105 4.06 -41.34 6.85
C SER A 105 3.12 -40.80 5.76
N GLY A 106 2.07 -41.56 5.39
CA GLY A 106 1.06 -41.12 4.41
C GLY A 106 0.18 -39.96 4.89
N LYS A 107 0.27 -39.58 6.18
CA LYS A 107 -0.57 -38.58 6.82
C LYS A 107 -0.21 -37.16 6.36
N ARG A 108 -1.16 -36.22 6.36
CA ARG A 108 -0.93 -34.78 6.09
C ARG A 108 -0.98 -34.02 7.41
N THR A 109 0.15 -33.93 8.10
CA THR A 109 0.30 -33.17 9.35
C THR A 109 1.14 -31.91 9.13
N TRP A 110 0.98 -30.93 10.03
CA TRP A 110 1.78 -29.69 10.04
C TRP A 110 3.28 -29.98 10.20
N GLU A 111 3.64 -30.96 11.04
CA GLU A 111 5.01 -31.45 11.23
C GLU A 111 5.63 -31.94 9.91
N LYS A 112 4.88 -32.76 9.14
CA LYS A 112 5.33 -33.24 7.84
C LYS A 112 5.58 -32.09 6.86
N GLN A 113 4.75 -31.05 6.91
CA GLN A 113 4.88 -29.87 6.06
C GLN A 113 6.14 -29.07 6.41
N ILE A 114 6.47 -28.95 7.71
CA ILE A 114 7.73 -28.35 8.17
C ILE A 114 8.91 -29.18 7.68
N PHE A 115 8.92 -30.48 7.92
CA PHE A 115 10.04 -31.34 7.52
C PHE A 115 10.23 -31.41 5.99
N LYS A 116 9.15 -31.34 5.19
CA LYS A 116 9.26 -31.18 3.72
C LYS A 116 9.89 -29.86 3.31
N SER A 117 9.51 -28.76 3.96
CA SER A 117 10.10 -27.45 3.65
C SER A 117 11.61 -27.39 3.95
N VAL A 118 12.05 -28.10 5.00
CA VAL A 118 13.48 -28.32 5.33
C VAL A 118 14.17 -29.19 4.27
N ARG A 119 13.53 -30.28 3.80
CA ARG A 119 14.02 -31.14 2.71
C ARG A 119 14.16 -30.38 1.39
N GLY A 120 13.39 -29.31 1.22
CA GLY A 120 13.41 -28.44 0.05
C GLY A 120 12.53 -28.92 -1.11
N ILE A 121 11.53 -29.76 -0.81
CA ILE A 121 10.46 -30.22 -1.71
C ILE A 121 9.16 -29.50 -1.37
#